data_AF-A0A9P5TQP0-F1
#
_entry.id   AF-A0A9P5TQP0-F1
#
_cell.length_a   1.000
_cell.length_b   1.000
_cell.length_c   1.000
_cell.angle_alpha   90.00
_cell.angle_beta   90.00
_cell.angle_gamma   90.00
#
_symmetry.space_group_name_H-M   'P 1'
#
loop_
_entity.id
_entity.type
_entity.pdbx_description
1 polymer ?
#
loop_
_entity_poly.entity_id
_entity_poly.type
_entity_poly.pdbx_seq_one_letter_code
_entity_poly.pdbx_strand_id
1 'polypeptide(L)'
;MDPQHDEINLVRLVRRLEKSVADANDWKPNASLREEEIWLKAQKSLQNAKFARNLVKNIEADEFELPPNRVQQINDIKIKLDSLDMFLKDTQQACYDILHIFENSYKPISRRPDPILPTLPVPVEPPTAVGIPPSDTSTTQEPQNSLASLNPDEISPTLITTALPSLLPSYPPETATATTSSFARNFGGVHGSTALHEELSSQLEQMAQQLKRNALHFSSSLEKDKAVVEDTQLKLEGNYDVMQKERVRLRDHSGKSSSTTWMVVGIVVLVLVLFVLMVGVIRFL
;
A
#
# COMPACT_ATOMS: atom_id res chain seq x y z
N MET A 1 -0.22 -34.83 -7.38
CA MET A 1 0.78 -34.18 -6.50
C MET A 1 1.43 -35.32 -5.77
N ASP A 2 2.75 -35.48 -5.87
CA ASP A 2 3.40 -36.61 -5.23
C ASP A 2 3.56 -36.30 -3.72
N PRO A 3 3.00 -37.10 -2.80
CA PRO A 3 3.01 -36.81 -1.36
C PRO A 3 4.42 -36.73 -0.77
N GLN A 4 5.38 -37.43 -1.39
CA GLN A 4 6.80 -37.34 -1.03
C GLN A 4 7.39 -35.96 -1.34
N HIS A 5 6.93 -35.29 -2.40
CA HIS A 5 7.41 -33.96 -2.77
C HIS A 5 6.95 -32.91 -1.76
N ASP A 6 5.69 -33.00 -1.33
CA ASP A 6 5.10 -32.10 -0.35
C ASP A 6 5.78 -32.24 1.02
N GLU A 7 6.16 -33.45 1.42
CA GLU A 7 6.92 -33.70 2.64
C GLU A 7 8.32 -33.07 2.60
N ILE A 8 9.08 -33.29 1.53
CA ILE A 8 10.41 -32.70 1.37
C ILE A 8 10.34 -31.18 1.40
N ASN A 9 9.32 -30.62 0.74
CA ASN A 9 9.08 -29.18 0.72
C ASN A 9 8.69 -28.65 2.09
N LEU A 10 7.84 -29.37 2.84
CA LEU A 10 7.45 -29.02 4.20
C LEU A 10 8.67 -28.94 5.11
N VAL A 11 9.48 -29.99 5.17
CA VAL A 11 10.69 -30.02 6.03
C VAL A 11 11.65 -28.89 5.67
N ARG A 12 11.87 -28.65 4.38
CA ARG A 12 12.76 -27.57 3.92
C ARG A 12 12.21 -26.19 4.27
N LEU A 13 10.90 -25.98 4.13
CA LEU A 13 10.24 -24.71 4.41
C LEU A 13 10.25 -24.42 5.92
N VAL A 14 9.89 -25.40 6.74
CA VAL A 14 9.90 -25.29 8.20
C VAL A 14 11.30 -24.97 8.70
N ARG A 15 12.33 -25.66 8.21
CA ARG A 15 13.72 -25.37 8.59
C ARG A 15 14.16 -23.96 8.21
N ARG A 16 13.70 -23.45 7.06
CA ARG A 16 13.99 -22.07 6.63
C ARG A 16 13.26 -21.06 7.51
N LEU A 17 12.01 -21.33 7.87
CA LEU A 17 11.22 -20.51 8.77
C LEU A 17 11.86 -20.46 10.17
N GLU A 18 12.21 -21.61 10.73
CA GLU A 18 12.92 -21.72 12.01
C GLU A 18 14.22 -20.91 11.97
N LYS A 19 15.02 -21.06 10.92
CA LYS A 19 16.25 -20.29 10.78
C LYS A 19 15.99 -18.79 10.71
N SER A 20 15.00 -18.36 9.93
CA SER A 20 14.65 -16.94 9.82
C SER A 20 14.10 -16.33 11.10
N VAL A 21 13.46 -17.13 11.96
CA VAL A 21 12.93 -16.70 13.25
C VAL A 21 13.98 -16.77 14.36
N ALA A 22 14.90 -17.73 14.29
CA ALA A 22 15.96 -17.92 15.29
C ALA A 22 16.93 -16.73 15.38
N ASP A 23 17.11 -15.99 14.29
CA ASP A 23 17.94 -14.79 14.25
C ASP A 23 17.23 -13.62 14.97
N ALA A 24 17.23 -13.62 16.31
CA ALA A 24 16.51 -12.64 17.13
C ALA A 24 16.90 -11.17 16.87
N ASN A 25 18.08 -10.94 16.31
CA ASN A 25 18.55 -9.60 15.94
C ASN A 25 17.85 -9.03 14.71
N ASP A 26 17.31 -9.89 13.84
CA ASP A 26 16.60 -9.50 12.62
C ASP A 26 15.16 -9.02 12.89
N TRP A 27 14.64 -9.31 14.09
CA TRP A 27 13.27 -8.98 14.50
C TRP A 27 13.20 -7.77 15.44
N LYS A 28 14.35 -7.16 15.75
CA LYS A 28 14.42 -5.95 16.58
C LYS A 28 14.58 -4.72 15.70
N PRO A 29 13.84 -3.62 15.98
CA PRO A 29 14.11 -2.34 15.35
C PRO A 29 15.56 -1.96 15.61
N ASN A 30 16.34 -1.83 14.54
CA ASN A 30 17.72 -1.39 14.62
C ASN A 30 17.87 -0.14 13.74
N ALA A 31 18.96 0.61 13.90
CA ALA A 31 19.17 1.87 13.19
C ALA A 31 19.15 1.73 11.64
N SER A 32 19.25 0.50 11.11
CA SER A 32 19.22 0.21 9.68
C SER A 32 17.90 -0.39 9.16
N LEU A 33 17.13 -1.08 10.00
CA LEU A 33 15.87 -1.75 9.65
C LEU A 33 14.71 -0.90 10.15
N ARG A 34 13.98 -0.33 9.21
CA ARG A 34 12.75 0.41 9.50
C ARG A 34 11.71 -0.59 10.04
N GLU A 35 10.92 -0.18 11.03
CA GLU A 35 9.87 -1.03 11.65
C GLU A 35 8.92 -1.64 10.60
N GLU A 36 8.67 -0.90 9.53
CA GLU A 36 7.92 -1.33 8.36
C GLU A 36 8.52 -2.61 7.71
N GLU A 37 9.83 -2.70 7.58
CA GLU A 37 10.50 -3.86 6.99
C GLU A 37 10.37 -5.11 7.88
N ILE A 38 10.40 -4.93 9.20
CA ILE A 38 10.18 -6.00 10.18
C ILE A 38 8.74 -6.52 10.06
N TRP A 39 7.77 -5.61 9.94
CA TRP A 39 6.36 -5.97 9.73
C TRP A 39 6.16 -6.74 8.41
N LEU A 40 6.73 -6.25 7.30
CA LEU A 40 6.67 -6.94 6.01
C LEU A 40 7.32 -8.33 6.08
N LYS A 41 8.45 -8.46 6.77
CA LYS A 41 9.13 -9.76 6.99
C LYS A 41 8.29 -10.69 7.85
N ALA A 42 7.64 -10.19 8.89
CA ALA A 42 6.71 -10.95 9.73
C ALA A 42 5.53 -11.47 8.90
N GLN A 43 4.92 -10.60 8.10
CA GLN A 43 3.79 -10.95 7.24
C GLN A 43 4.16 -12.02 6.20
N LYS A 44 5.32 -11.89 5.55
CA LYS A 44 5.84 -12.89 4.60
C LYS A 44 6.07 -14.24 5.29
N SER A 45 6.64 -14.22 6.49
CA SER A 45 6.90 -15.44 7.28
C SER A 45 5.59 -16.09 7.74
N LEU A 46 4.57 -15.29 8.06
CA LEU A 46 3.23 -15.76 8.41
C LEU A 46 2.53 -16.45 7.23
N GLN A 47 2.66 -15.92 6.01
CA GLN A 47 2.14 -16.57 4.80
C GLN A 47 2.82 -17.92 4.56
N ASN A 48 4.14 -17.98 4.72
CA ASN A 48 4.90 -19.23 4.62
C ASN A 48 4.47 -20.26 5.67
N ALA A 49 4.20 -19.84 6.91
CA ALA A 49 3.67 -20.71 7.97
C ALA A 49 2.27 -21.24 7.62
N LYS A 50 1.38 -20.40 7.05
CA LYS A 50 0.06 -20.83 6.54
C LYS A 50 0.18 -21.84 5.41
N PHE A 51 1.11 -21.62 4.48
CA PHE A 51 1.36 -22.57 3.39
C PHE A 51 1.90 -23.90 3.93
N ALA A 52 2.82 -23.87 4.89
CA ALA A 52 3.30 -25.08 5.57
C ALA A 52 2.15 -25.85 6.27
N ARG A 53 1.20 -25.17 6.92
CA ARG A 53 -0.01 -25.82 7.48
C ARG A 53 -0.85 -26.48 6.39
N ASN A 54 -0.95 -25.87 5.22
CA ASN A 54 -1.67 -26.45 4.10
C ASN A 54 -0.98 -27.71 3.58
N LEU A 55 0.35 -27.72 3.49
CA LEU A 55 1.12 -28.91 3.13
C LEU A 55 0.91 -30.05 4.13
N VAL A 56 0.92 -29.75 5.44
CA VAL A 56 0.62 -30.75 6.48
C VAL A 56 -0.77 -31.36 6.26
N LYS A 57 -1.80 -30.54 6.01
CA LYS A 57 -3.16 -31.03 5.74
C LYS A 57 -3.23 -31.90 4.49
N ASN A 58 -2.51 -31.54 3.43
CA ASN A 58 -2.47 -32.33 2.21
C ASN A 58 -1.83 -33.70 2.44
N ILE A 59 -0.73 -33.75 3.19
CA ILE A 59 -0.05 -35.01 3.54
C ILE A 59 -0.96 -35.90 4.41
N GLU A 60 -1.70 -35.30 5.35
CA GLU A 60 -2.66 -36.03 6.20
C GLU A 60 -3.88 -36.53 5.43
N ALA A 61 -4.27 -35.85 4.35
CA ALA A 61 -5.42 -36.24 3.54
C ALA A 61 -5.10 -37.35 2.53
N ASP A 62 -3.86 -37.41 2.02
CA ASP A 62 -3.46 -38.35 0.96
C ASP A 62 -3.06 -39.73 1.51
N GLU A 63 -2.67 -39.82 2.78
CA GLU A 63 -2.13 -41.05 3.37
C GLU A 63 -3.08 -41.63 4.43
N PHE A 64 -3.94 -42.55 4.02
CA PHE A 64 -4.98 -43.16 4.88
C PHE A 64 -4.40 -44.05 6.00
N GLU A 65 -3.12 -44.46 5.91
CA GLU A 65 -2.41 -45.26 6.92
C GLU A 65 -0.95 -44.79 7.07
N LEU A 66 -0.73 -43.73 7.85
CA LEU A 66 0.64 -43.27 8.14
C LEU A 66 1.36 -44.23 9.10
N PRO A 67 2.64 -44.58 8.84
CA PRO A 67 3.46 -45.30 9.81
C PRO A 67 3.66 -44.43 11.08
N PRO A 68 3.73 -45.03 12.27
CA PRO A 68 3.75 -44.28 13.54
C PRO A 68 4.90 -43.28 13.66
N ASN A 69 6.06 -43.60 13.06
CA ASN A 69 7.22 -42.70 13.03
C ASN A 69 6.93 -41.40 12.27
N ARG A 70 6.13 -41.47 11.20
CA ARG A 70 5.79 -40.30 10.37
C ARG A 70 4.75 -39.42 11.04
N VAL A 71 3.79 -40.02 11.73
CA VAL A 71 2.83 -39.31 12.58
C VAL A 71 3.56 -38.47 13.64
N GLN A 72 4.59 -39.04 14.28
CA GLN A 72 5.40 -38.31 15.25
C GLN A 72 6.11 -37.11 14.63
N GLN A 73 6.75 -37.28 13.46
CA GLN A 73 7.41 -36.18 12.76
C GLN A 73 6.45 -35.05 12.36
N ILE A 74 5.26 -35.40 11.87
CA ILE A 74 4.24 -34.41 11.51
C ILE A 74 3.76 -33.65 12.76
N ASN A 75 3.56 -34.33 13.88
CA ASN A 75 3.20 -33.69 15.14
C ASN A 75 4.30 -32.75 15.65
N ASP A 76 5.57 -33.16 15.58
CA ASP A 76 6.69 -32.28 15.94
C ASP A 76 6.72 -31.02 15.05
N ILE A 77 6.49 -31.18 13.75
CA ILE A 77 6.38 -30.07 12.80
C ILE A 77 5.20 -29.17 13.15
N LYS A 78 4.02 -29.72 13.48
CA LYS A 78 2.84 -28.95 13.90
C LYS A 78 3.13 -28.08 15.13
N ILE A 79 3.74 -28.66 16.16
CA ILE A 79 4.11 -27.96 17.39
C ILE A 79 5.07 -26.80 17.08
N LYS A 80 6.08 -27.05 16.24
CA LYS A 80 7.02 -26.01 15.80
C LYS A 80 6.31 -24.89 15.04
N LEU A 81 5.39 -25.25 14.14
CA LEU A 81 4.63 -24.29 13.36
C LEU A 81 3.71 -23.42 14.22
N ASP A 82 3.13 -23.99 15.28
CA ASP A 82 2.31 -23.25 16.25
C ASP A 82 3.17 -22.28 17.07
N SER A 83 4.35 -22.71 17.50
CA SER A 83 5.32 -21.82 18.16
C SER A 83 5.75 -20.66 17.26
N LEU A 84 5.98 -20.92 15.97
CA LEU A 84 6.34 -19.90 14.99
C LEU A 84 5.17 -18.94 14.71
N ASP A 85 3.95 -19.45 14.55
CA ASP A 85 2.74 -18.64 14.35
C ASP A 85 2.48 -17.71 15.54
N MET A 86 2.68 -18.21 16.77
CA MET A 86 2.55 -17.42 17.99
C MET A 86 3.60 -16.30 18.03
N PHE A 87 4.88 -16.61 17.76
CA PHE A 87 5.95 -15.60 17.72
C PHE A 87 5.71 -14.52 16.66
N LEU A 88 5.30 -14.93 15.45
CA LEU A 88 5.05 -13.99 14.35
C LEU A 88 3.85 -13.07 14.63
N LYS A 89 2.79 -13.59 15.26
CA LYS A 89 1.65 -12.78 15.70
C LYS A 89 2.04 -11.80 16.80
N ASP A 90 2.82 -12.23 17.78
CA ASP A 90 3.34 -11.36 18.84
C ASP A 90 4.20 -10.23 18.25
N THR A 91 5.08 -10.57 17.30
CA THR A 91 5.91 -9.59 16.59
C THR A 91 5.07 -8.60 15.77
N GLN A 92 4.04 -9.09 15.07
CA GLN A 92 3.12 -8.25 14.30
C GLN A 92 2.33 -7.30 15.22
N GLN A 93 1.86 -7.78 16.36
CA GLN A 93 1.16 -6.98 17.36
C GLN A 93 2.07 -5.92 17.94
N ALA A 94 3.29 -6.29 18.35
CA ALA A 94 4.28 -5.34 18.87
C ALA A 94 4.58 -4.22 17.87
N CYS A 95 4.70 -4.55 16.58
CA CYS A 95 4.90 -3.54 15.54
C CYS A 95 3.68 -2.63 15.35
N TYR A 96 2.46 -3.17 15.42
CA TYR A 96 1.23 -2.38 15.32
C TYR A 96 1.10 -1.41 16.50
N ASP A 97 1.38 -1.87 17.71
CA ASP A 97 1.31 -1.04 18.92
C ASP A 97 2.30 0.13 18.86
N ILE A 98 3.53 -0.12 18.39
CA ILE A 98 4.55 0.93 18.20
C ILE A 98 4.08 1.97 17.18
N LEU A 99 3.58 1.53 16.02
CA LEU A 99 3.12 2.41 14.95
C LEU A 99 1.93 3.29 15.42
N HIS A 100 1.02 2.71 16.19
CA HIS A 100 -0.12 3.42 16.77
C HIS A 100 0.27 4.39 17.90
N ILE A 101 1.32 4.10 18.67
CA ILE A 101 1.88 5.06 19.65
C ILE A 101 2.47 6.27 18.92
N PHE A 102 3.23 6.04 17.86
CA PHE A 102 3.80 7.11 17.05
C PHE A 102 2.71 7.99 16.42
N GLU A 103 1.69 7.39 15.82
CA GLU A 103 0.57 8.11 15.21
C GLU A 103 -0.17 9.03 16.20
N ASN A 104 -0.34 8.59 17.46
CA ASN A 104 -0.95 9.40 18.52
C ASN A 104 0.00 10.47 19.10
N SER A 105 1.32 10.33 18.92
CA SER A 105 2.31 11.26 19.44
C SER A 105 2.62 12.44 18.50
N TYR A 106 2.16 12.40 17.25
CA TYR A 106 2.28 13.50 16.28
C TYR A 106 0.98 14.33 16.22
N LYS A 107 0.59 14.99 17.31
CA LYS A 107 -0.23 16.20 17.15
C LYS A 107 0.67 17.28 16.56
N PRO A 108 0.48 17.75 15.31
CA PRO A 108 1.29 18.82 14.76
C PRO A 108 1.13 20.05 15.66
N ILE A 109 2.23 20.45 16.29
CA ILE A 109 2.33 21.75 16.97
C ILE A 109 2.05 22.80 15.89
N SER A 110 0.83 23.33 15.89
CA SER A 110 0.44 24.45 15.05
C SER A 110 1.14 25.71 15.58
N ARG A 111 2.43 25.84 15.27
CA ARG A 111 3.16 27.10 15.38
C ARG A 111 2.66 27.98 14.25
N ARG A 112 1.53 28.65 14.48
CA ARG A 112 1.13 29.79 13.66
C ARG A 112 2.25 30.82 13.82
N PRO A 113 2.98 31.21 12.76
CA PRO A 113 3.98 32.26 12.88
C PRO A 113 3.29 33.54 13.33
N ASP A 114 3.90 34.26 14.27
CA ASP A 114 3.36 35.51 14.80
C ASP A 114 3.10 36.48 13.64
N PRO A 115 1.93 37.12 13.59
CA PRO A 115 1.55 37.96 12.46
C PRO A 115 2.50 39.15 12.32
N ILE A 116 3.20 39.23 11.17
CA ILE A 116 4.24 40.23 10.86
C ILE A 116 3.65 41.56 10.34
N LEU A 117 2.32 41.72 10.31
CA LEU A 117 1.73 42.93 9.74
C LEU A 117 1.38 43.96 10.82
N PRO A 118 1.89 45.20 10.74
CA PRO A 118 1.47 46.32 11.57
C PRO A 118 -0.03 46.56 11.39
N THR A 119 -0.78 46.63 12.48
CA THR A 119 -2.20 46.91 12.51
C THR A 119 -2.48 48.25 11.83
N LEU A 120 -3.05 48.23 10.62
CA LEU A 120 -3.44 49.43 9.89
C LEU A 120 -4.59 50.15 10.64
N PRO A 121 -4.53 51.49 10.77
CA PRO A 121 -5.57 52.26 11.43
C PRO A 121 -6.85 52.29 10.57
N VAL A 122 -7.98 52.05 11.21
CA VAL A 122 -9.33 52.07 10.61
C VAL A 122 -9.65 53.47 10.05
N PRO A 123 -9.96 53.61 8.74
CA PRO A 123 -10.40 54.88 8.16
C PRO A 123 -11.82 55.28 8.63
N VAL A 124 -11.96 56.55 9.02
CA VAL A 124 -13.22 57.18 9.43
C VAL A 124 -13.91 57.75 8.18
N GLU A 125 -15.17 57.37 7.93
CA GLU A 125 -16.03 57.98 6.89
C GLU A 125 -16.60 59.34 7.35
N PRO A 126 -16.70 60.33 6.44
CA PRO A 126 -17.98 61.06 6.27
C PRO A 126 -18.20 61.55 4.79
N PRO A 127 -19.23 62.36 4.43
CA PRO A 127 -20.43 61.91 3.72
C PRO A 127 -20.70 62.58 2.34
N THR A 128 -21.57 61.93 1.55
CA THR A 128 -22.56 62.45 0.57
C THR A 128 -22.24 63.69 -0.30
N ALA A 129 -22.18 63.53 -1.64
CA ALA A 129 -22.91 64.35 -2.64
C ALA A 129 -22.71 63.94 -4.13
N VAL A 130 -23.82 63.56 -4.78
CA VAL A 130 -24.37 63.92 -6.12
C VAL A 130 -23.44 64.18 -7.32
N GLY A 131 -23.73 63.54 -8.47
CA GLY A 131 -23.47 64.09 -9.83
C GLY A 131 -23.25 63.04 -10.93
N ILE A 132 -24.00 63.12 -12.04
CA ILE A 132 -24.08 62.18 -13.19
C ILE A 132 -23.13 62.65 -14.37
N PRO A 133 -23.13 62.05 -15.59
CA PRO A 133 -22.03 61.39 -16.34
C PRO A 133 -21.59 62.24 -17.58
N PRO A 134 -21.25 61.74 -18.80
CA PRO A 134 -20.66 60.47 -19.31
C PRO A 134 -19.43 60.70 -20.23
N SER A 135 -18.77 59.65 -20.74
CA SER A 135 -18.19 59.64 -22.10
C SER A 135 -17.75 58.25 -22.56
N ASP A 136 -18.02 58.01 -23.84
CA ASP A 136 -17.94 56.78 -24.62
C ASP A 136 -16.52 56.31 -25.00
N THR A 137 -16.45 55.07 -25.52
CA THR A 137 -15.81 54.69 -26.82
C THR A 137 -14.88 53.45 -26.75
N SER A 138 -15.47 52.30 -27.10
CA SER A 138 -15.10 51.37 -28.19
C SER A 138 -13.76 50.59 -28.25
N THR A 139 -13.92 49.29 -28.55
CA THR A 139 -13.25 48.49 -29.62
C THR A 139 -12.07 47.57 -29.28
N THR A 140 -12.39 46.27 -29.21
CA THR A 140 -11.91 45.14 -30.08
C THR A 140 -10.42 44.93 -30.32
N GLN A 141 -9.87 43.76 -29.93
CA GLN A 141 -9.38 42.72 -30.87
C GLN A 141 -8.86 41.46 -30.16
N GLU A 142 -9.04 40.35 -30.87
CA GLU A 142 -8.91 38.94 -30.53
C GLU A 142 -7.55 38.37 -31.08
N PRO A 143 -7.37 37.06 -31.31
CA PRO A 143 -6.55 36.11 -30.55
C PRO A 143 -5.21 35.76 -31.22
N GLN A 144 -4.23 35.23 -30.46
CA GLN A 144 -3.14 34.44 -31.07
C GLN A 144 -2.84 33.16 -30.28
N ASN A 145 -3.26 32.05 -30.89
CA ASN A 145 -2.75 30.70 -30.66
C ASN A 145 -1.23 30.66 -30.88
N SER A 146 -0.51 29.93 -30.02
CA SER A 146 0.77 29.32 -30.37
C SER A 146 0.97 28.07 -29.52
N LEU A 147 0.80 26.93 -30.17
CA LEU A 147 1.15 25.59 -29.71
C LEU A 147 2.65 25.41 -29.97
N ALA A 148 3.43 25.03 -28.96
CA ALA A 148 4.81 24.57 -29.15
C ALA A 148 5.16 23.43 -28.19
N SER A 149 5.11 22.23 -28.77
CA SER A 149 5.93 21.03 -28.57
C SER A 149 7.15 21.14 -27.64
N LEU A 150 7.28 20.22 -26.68
CA LEU A 150 8.56 19.81 -26.08
C LEU A 150 8.59 18.30 -25.82
N ASN A 151 9.74 17.71 -26.16
CA ASN A 151 10.08 16.29 -26.19
C ASN A 151 10.58 15.75 -24.82
N PRO A 152 10.74 14.43 -24.67
CA PRO A 152 10.91 13.71 -23.41
C PRO A 152 12.38 13.53 -23.02
N ASP A 153 12.65 13.50 -21.72
CA ASP A 153 13.65 12.68 -21.02
C ASP A 153 14.06 13.37 -19.71
N GLU A 154 13.49 12.94 -18.58
CA GLU A 154 14.22 12.78 -17.31
C GLU A 154 13.32 12.06 -16.30
N ILE A 155 13.78 10.86 -15.92
CA ILE A 155 13.11 9.96 -14.97
C ILE A 155 13.84 10.12 -13.63
N SER A 156 13.12 10.56 -12.60
CA SER A 156 13.44 10.31 -11.20
C SER A 156 12.17 10.33 -10.33
N PRO A 157 12.15 9.54 -9.25
CA PRO A 157 10.94 8.87 -8.77
C PRO A 157 10.30 9.65 -7.63
N THR A 158 9.25 10.42 -7.92
CA THR A 158 8.50 11.10 -6.86
C THR A 158 7.03 11.32 -7.21
N LEU A 159 6.31 10.29 -7.67
CA LEU A 159 4.86 10.42 -7.89
C LEU A 159 4.11 9.14 -7.52
N ILE A 160 4.03 8.85 -6.22
CA ILE A 160 2.91 8.09 -5.65
C ILE A 160 2.38 8.90 -4.47
N THR A 161 1.67 9.99 -4.76
CA THR A 161 0.69 10.66 -3.87
C THR A 161 0.08 11.80 -4.68
N THR A 162 -0.75 11.50 -5.68
CA THR A 162 -1.65 12.52 -6.22
C THR A 162 -2.81 11.87 -6.96
N ALA A 163 -3.80 11.38 -6.21
CA ALA A 163 -5.18 11.25 -6.67
C ALA A 163 -6.11 10.98 -5.47
N LEU A 164 -6.03 11.81 -4.43
CA LEU A 164 -7.24 12.09 -3.66
C LEU A 164 -7.84 13.35 -4.30
N PRO A 165 -9.08 13.33 -4.81
CA PRO A 165 -9.77 14.56 -5.12
C PRO A 165 -9.95 15.31 -3.80
N SER A 166 -9.08 16.30 -3.61
CA SER A 166 -9.24 17.40 -2.69
C SER A 166 -10.69 17.88 -2.73
N LEU A 167 -11.42 17.70 -1.62
CA LEU A 167 -12.76 18.24 -1.39
C LEU A 167 -12.74 19.77 -1.16
N LEU A 168 -11.86 20.50 -1.84
CA LEU A 168 -11.78 21.95 -1.75
C LEU A 168 -12.11 22.54 -3.12
N PRO A 169 -13.30 23.14 -3.29
CA PRO A 169 -13.62 23.93 -4.46
C PRO A 169 -12.61 25.08 -4.61
N SER A 170 -11.88 25.07 -5.73
CA SER A 170 -11.25 26.27 -6.27
C SER A 170 -12.34 27.28 -6.64
N TYR A 171 -12.19 28.52 -6.15
CA TYR A 171 -12.96 29.72 -6.51
C TYR A 171 -13.19 29.84 -8.03
N PRO A 172 -14.36 30.34 -8.49
CA PRO A 172 -14.68 31.79 -8.48
C PRO A 172 -16.20 32.10 -8.35
N PRO A 173 -16.68 33.35 -8.51
CA PRO A 173 -16.14 34.66 -8.16
C PRO A 173 -16.85 35.22 -6.91
N GLU A 174 -16.60 36.48 -6.62
CA GLU A 174 -17.18 37.31 -5.57
C GLU A 174 -18.70 37.12 -5.32
N THR A 175 -19.09 37.56 -4.12
CA THR A 175 -20.43 37.88 -3.60
C THR A 175 -21.15 36.80 -2.76
N ALA A 176 -21.61 37.25 -1.57
CA ALA A 176 -22.48 36.58 -0.58
C ALA A 176 -21.79 35.57 0.36
N THR A 177 -21.18 36.02 1.46
CA THR A 177 -21.83 36.18 2.79
C THR A 177 -22.45 34.89 3.33
N ALA A 178 -21.65 34.02 3.95
CA ALA A 178 -22.13 32.95 4.82
C ALA A 178 -22.28 33.49 6.25
N THR A 179 -23.49 33.99 6.54
CA THR A 179 -24.01 34.22 7.88
C THR A 179 -24.26 32.86 8.54
N THR A 180 -23.28 32.30 9.23
CA THR A 180 -23.45 31.12 10.08
C THR A 180 -23.03 31.41 11.52
N SER A 181 -23.72 32.36 12.17
CA SER A 181 -23.62 32.53 13.64
C SER A 181 -24.87 33.10 14.32
N SER A 182 -26.02 33.18 13.65
CA SER A 182 -27.24 33.79 14.22
C SER A 182 -28.42 32.82 14.47
N PHE A 183 -28.25 31.51 14.30
CA PHE A 183 -29.38 30.58 14.29
C PHE A 183 -30.05 30.29 15.65
N ALA A 184 -29.46 30.72 16.79
CA ALA A 184 -29.93 30.27 18.11
C ALA A 184 -30.67 31.31 18.97
N ARG A 185 -31.01 32.51 18.46
CA ARG A 185 -31.50 33.60 19.32
C ARG A 185 -32.94 34.10 19.14
N ASN A 186 -33.77 33.50 18.29
CA ASN A 186 -35.11 34.06 18.04
C ASN A 186 -36.27 33.04 18.09
N PHE A 187 -36.38 32.29 19.19
CA PHE A 187 -37.55 31.42 19.45
C PHE A 187 -38.46 32.04 20.51
N GLY A 188 -39.27 33.01 20.09
CA GLY A 188 -40.33 33.60 20.91
C GLY A 188 -41.47 34.10 20.03
N GLY A 189 -42.44 33.23 19.72
CA GLY A 189 -43.68 33.63 19.02
C GLY A 189 -44.41 32.48 18.34
N VAL A 190 -45.58 32.12 18.87
CA VAL A 190 -46.44 30.97 18.50
C VAL A 190 -47.07 31.05 17.09
N HIS A 191 -46.68 32.02 16.25
CA HIS A 191 -47.17 32.15 14.86
C HIS A 191 -46.14 31.72 13.79
N GLY A 192 -44.95 31.23 14.20
CA GLY A 192 -43.84 30.90 13.30
C GLY A 192 -43.71 29.44 12.88
N SER A 193 -44.57 28.53 13.34
CA SER A 193 -44.40 27.08 13.12
C SER A 193 -44.63 26.63 11.67
N THR A 194 -45.54 27.26 10.91
CA THR A 194 -45.73 26.96 9.48
C THR A 194 -44.60 27.52 8.62
N ALA A 195 -44.16 28.76 8.89
CA ALA A 195 -43.04 29.39 8.21
C ALA A 195 -41.70 28.66 8.47
N LEU A 196 -41.48 28.17 9.69
CA LEU A 196 -40.32 27.33 10.03
C LEU A 196 -40.39 25.99 9.30
N HIS A 197 -41.58 25.39 9.18
CA HIS A 197 -41.74 24.12 8.46
C HIS A 197 -41.49 24.27 6.95
N GLU A 198 -41.88 25.42 6.37
CA GLU A 198 -41.62 25.78 4.98
C GLU A 198 -40.11 26.01 4.74
N GLU A 199 -39.42 26.71 5.64
CA GLU A 199 -37.96 26.90 5.59
C GLU A 199 -37.19 25.58 5.70
N LEU A 200 -37.56 24.69 6.63
CA LEU A 200 -36.94 23.36 6.74
C LEU A 200 -37.19 22.50 5.51
N SER A 201 -38.38 22.60 4.91
CA SER A 201 -38.70 21.88 3.68
C SER A 201 -37.86 22.38 2.49
N SER A 202 -37.69 23.70 2.37
CA SER A 202 -36.83 24.34 1.37
C SER A 202 -35.37 23.93 1.54
N GLN A 203 -34.88 23.91 2.78
CA GLN A 203 -33.51 23.52 3.08
C GLN A 203 -33.26 22.03 2.81
N LEU A 204 -34.25 21.18 3.08
CA LEU A 204 -34.17 19.75 2.79
C LEU A 204 -34.20 19.47 1.28
N GLU A 205 -35.00 20.23 0.52
CA GLU A 205 -35.00 20.14 -0.94
C GLU A 205 -33.63 20.54 -1.53
N GLN A 206 -33.03 21.62 -1.02
CA GLN A 206 -31.69 22.05 -1.44
C GLN A 206 -30.63 20.99 -1.10
N MET A 207 -30.66 20.41 0.10
CA MET A 207 -29.75 19.31 0.46
C MET A 207 -29.97 18.07 -0.41
N ALA A 208 -31.22 17.71 -0.72
CA ALA A 208 -31.52 16.57 -1.58
C ALA A 208 -31.00 16.80 -3.02
N GLN A 209 -31.13 18.02 -3.54
CA GLN A 209 -30.57 18.39 -4.84
C GLN A 209 -29.03 18.37 -4.83
N GLN A 210 -28.40 18.82 -3.75
CA GLN A 210 -26.95 18.77 -3.58
C GLN A 210 -26.46 17.31 -3.47
N LEU A 211 -27.15 16.47 -2.70
CA LEU A 211 -26.84 15.04 -2.59
C LEU A 211 -26.97 14.34 -3.95
N LYS A 212 -28.00 14.69 -4.73
CA LYS A 212 -28.17 14.18 -6.10
C LYS A 212 -27.03 14.59 -7.02
N ARG A 213 -26.58 15.85 -6.97
CA ARG A 213 -25.42 16.31 -7.72
C ARG A 213 -24.13 15.61 -7.29
N ASN A 214 -23.94 15.41 -5.99
CA ASN A 214 -22.80 14.66 -5.46
C ASN A 214 -22.83 13.21 -5.92
N ALA A 215 -23.99 12.55 -5.89
CA ALA A 215 -24.15 11.17 -6.36
C ALA A 215 -23.83 11.01 -7.87
N LEU A 216 -24.30 11.94 -8.71
CA LEU A 216 -23.96 11.95 -10.14
C LEU A 216 -22.47 12.20 -10.39
N HIS A 217 -21.86 13.08 -9.61
CA HIS A 217 -20.42 13.30 -9.69
C HIS A 217 -19.64 12.03 -9.31
N PHE A 218 -20.02 11.40 -8.20
CA PHE A 218 -19.41 10.14 -7.75
C PHE A 218 -19.61 8.99 -8.74
N SER A 219 -20.76 8.86 -9.40
CA SER A 219 -20.93 7.81 -10.42
C SER A 219 -20.00 8.02 -11.61
N SER A 220 -19.81 9.27 -12.05
CA SER A 220 -18.90 9.60 -13.14
C SER A 220 -17.42 9.41 -12.77
N SER A 221 -17.05 9.68 -11.51
CA SER A 221 -15.71 9.40 -10.99
C SER A 221 -15.47 7.89 -10.90
N LEU A 222 -16.44 7.12 -10.40
CA LEU A 222 -16.33 5.66 -10.32
C LEU A 222 -16.20 5.01 -11.71
N GLU A 223 -16.86 5.54 -12.73
CA GLU A 223 -16.72 5.03 -14.10
C GLU A 223 -15.31 5.29 -14.66
N LYS A 224 -14.72 6.46 -14.38
CA LYS A 224 -13.33 6.77 -14.73
C LYS A 224 -12.34 5.90 -13.95
N ASP A 225 -12.57 5.75 -12.65
CA ASP A 225 -11.72 4.93 -11.78
C ASP A 225 -11.78 3.46 -12.20
N LYS A 226 -12.95 2.96 -12.61
CA LYS A 226 -13.09 1.62 -13.18
C LYS A 226 -12.24 1.45 -14.44
N ALA A 227 -12.25 2.42 -15.35
CA ALA A 227 -11.43 2.37 -16.55
C ALA A 227 -9.92 2.36 -16.23
N VAL A 228 -9.49 3.14 -15.22
CA VAL A 228 -8.10 3.11 -14.73
C VAL A 228 -7.76 1.77 -14.12
N VAL A 229 -8.64 1.19 -13.31
CA VAL A 229 -8.43 -0.14 -12.71
C VAL A 229 -8.29 -1.21 -13.79
N GLU A 230 -9.16 -1.23 -14.80
CA GLU A 230 -9.06 -2.18 -15.92
C GLU A 230 -7.75 -2.02 -16.71
N ASP A 231 -7.31 -0.79 -17.00
CA ASP A 231 -6.01 -0.54 -17.66
C ASP A 231 -4.83 -0.99 -16.79
N THR A 232 -4.88 -0.74 -15.48
CA THR A 232 -3.83 -1.22 -14.56
C THR A 232 -3.81 -2.74 -14.45
N GLN A 233 -4.98 -3.39 -14.50
CA GLN A 233 -5.08 -4.85 -14.51
C GLN A 233 -4.44 -5.42 -15.77
N LEU A 234 -4.73 -4.88 -16.95
CA LEU A 234 -4.13 -5.32 -18.22
C LEU A 234 -2.60 -5.13 -18.21
N LYS A 235 -2.11 -4.02 -17.68
CA LYS A 235 -0.66 -3.77 -17.52
C LYS A 235 -0.01 -4.74 -16.54
N LEU A 236 -0.71 -5.07 -15.45
CA LEU A 236 -0.24 -6.03 -14.45
C LEU A 236 -0.17 -7.44 -15.03
N GLU A 237 -1.20 -7.87 -15.77
CA GLU A 237 -1.25 -9.15 -16.47
C GLU A 237 -0.13 -9.26 -17.52
N GLY A 238 0.06 -8.22 -18.33
CA GLY A 238 1.14 -8.17 -19.31
C GLY A 238 2.53 -8.23 -18.67
N ASN A 239 2.75 -7.52 -17.55
CA ASN A 239 4.00 -7.58 -16.81
C ASN A 239 4.24 -8.96 -16.19
N TYR A 240 3.19 -9.56 -15.62
CA TYR A 240 3.25 -10.90 -15.03
C TYR A 240 3.65 -11.96 -16.06
N ASP A 241 3.09 -11.90 -17.27
CA ASP A 241 3.45 -12.81 -18.37
C ASP A 241 4.90 -12.65 -18.82
N VAL A 242 5.39 -11.41 -18.93
CA VAL A 242 6.81 -11.14 -19.22
C VAL A 242 7.70 -11.72 -18.13
N MET A 243 7.34 -11.52 -16.86
CA MET A 243 8.12 -12.01 -15.73
C MET A 243 8.13 -13.54 -15.67
N GLN A 244 7.02 -14.21 -15.97
CA GLN A 244 6.97 -15.67 -16.09
C GLN A 244 7.84 -16.19 -17.23
N LYS A 245 7.77 -15.56 -18.41
CA LYS A 245 8.57 -15.94 -19.57
C LYS A 245 10.07 -15.76 -19.30
N GLU A 246 10.45 -14.65 -18.68
CA GLU A 246 11.84 -14.41 -18.28
C GLU A 246 12.29 -15.38 -17.21
N ARG A 247 11.45 -15.70 -16.23
CA ARG A 247 11.75 -16.71 -15.19
C ARG A 247 12.01 -18.08 -15.80
N VAL A 248 11.20 -18.50 -16.79
CA VAL A 248 11.41 -19.77 -17.51
C VAL A 248 12.73 -19.72 -18.28
N ARG A 249 13.00 -18.63 -19.01
CA ARG A 249 14.25 -18.47 -19.76
C ARG A 249 15.48 -18.48 -18.84
N LEU A 250 15.43 -17.76 -17.71
CA LEU A 250 16.49 -17.75 -16.70
C LEU A 250 16.69 -19.12 -16.07
N ARG A 251 15.61 -19.88 -15.83
CA ARG A 251 15.70 -21.26 -15.32
C ARG A 251 16.40 -22.18 -16.31
N ASP A 252 16.08 -22.07 -17.60
CA ASP A 252 16.71 -22.90 -18.64
C ASP A 252 18.21 -22.57 -18.78
N HIS A 253 18.58 -21.29 -18.72
CA HIS A 253 19.98 -20.88 -18.73
C HIS A 253 20.72 -21.24 -17.42
N SER A 254 20.05 -21.19 -16.27
CA SER A 254 20.61 -21.55 -14.95
C SER A 254 20.87 -23.06 -14.83
N GLY A 255 19.97 -23.90 -15.35
CA GLY A 255 20.17 -25.35 -15.42
C GLY A 255 21.36 -25.74 -16.29
N LYS A 256 21.56 -25.03 -17.42
CA LYS A 256 22.68 -25.31 -18.33
C LYS A 256 24.04 -24.89 -17.77
N SER A 257 24.11 -23.78 -17.02
CA SER A 257 25.35 -23.31 -16.39
C SER A 257 25.76 -24.13 -15.17
N SER A 258 24.80 -24.67 -14.41
CA SER A 258 25.09 -25.55 -13.28
C SER A 258 25.54 -26.95 -13.70
N SER A 259 25.07 -27.45 -14.86
CA SER A 259 25.43 -28.80 -15.34
C SER A 259 26.91 -28.96 -15.68
N THR A 260 27.58 -27.94 -16.25
CA THR A 260 29.02 -28.01 -16.57
C THR A 260 29.86 -28.00 -15.30
N THR A 261 29.46 -27.21 -14.29
CA THR A 261 30.12 -27.19 -12.98
C THR A 261 30.03 -28.57 -12.31
N TRP A 262 28.87 -29.23 -12.38
CA TRP A 262 28.69 -30.56 -11.80
C TRP A 262 29.54 -31.63 -12.50
N MET A 263 29.70 -31.54 -13.83
CA MET A 263 30.61 -32.39 -14.60
C MET A 263 32.07 -32.24 -14.15
N VAL A 264 32.55 -31.00 -13.99
CA VAL A 264 33.93 -30.73 -13.53
C VAL A 264 34.15 -31.24 -12.11
N VAL A 265 33.20 -30.99 -11.20
CA VAL A 265 33.26 -31.52 -9.83
C VAL A 265 33.32 -33.05 -9.83
N GLY A 266 32.57 -33.72 -10.71
CA GLY A 266 32.61 -35.18 -10.87
C GLY A 266 34.00 -35.69 -11.27
N ILE A 267 34.67 -35.03 -12.21
CA ILE A 267 36.04 -35.40 -12.64
C ILE A 267 37.03 -35.24 -11.47
N VAL A 268 36.94 -34.13 -10.73
CA VAL A 268 37.81 -33.89 -9.56
C VAL A 268 37.64 -34.97 -8.50
N VAL A 269 36.40 -35.37 -8.20
CA VAL A 269 36.10 -36.44 -7.24
C VAL A 269 36.64 -37.79 -7.72
N LEU A 270 36.50 -38.11 -9.01
CA LEU A 270 37.04 -39.34 -9.58
C LEU A 270 38.56 -39.45 -9.40
N VAL A 271 39.29 -38.36 -9.70
CA VAL A 271 40.75 -38.32 -9.51
C VAL A 271 41.11 -38.50 -8.03
N LEU A 272 40.34 -37.90 -7.12
CA LEU A 272 40.51 -38.05 -5.67
C LEU A 272 40.33 -39.51 -5.22
N VAL A 273 39.32 -40.21 -5.74
CA VAL A 273 39.08 -41.62 -5.43
C VAL A 273 40.21 -42.51 -5.96
N LEU A 274 40.66 -42.31 -7.20
CA LEU A 274 41.80 -43.05 -7.75
C LEU A 274 43.08 -42.82 -6.96
N PHE A 275 43.30 -41.59 -6.49
CA PHE A 275 44.43 -41.26 -5.63
C PHE A 275 44.37 -42.00 -4.29
N VAL A 276 43.22 -42.00 -3.62
CA VAL A 276 43.02 -42.72 -2.36
C VAL A 276 43.21 -44.23 -2.55
N LEU A 277 42.70 -44.80 -3.65
CA LEU A 277 42.90 -46.21 -3.99
C LEU A 277 44.38 -46.52 -4.21
N MET A 278 45.12 -45.69 -4.94
CA MET A 278 46.54 -45.89 -5.22
C MET A 278 47.39 -45.81 -3.95
N VAL A 279 47.14 -44.82 -3.08
CA VAL A 279 47.76 -44.72 -1.75
C VAL A 279 47.38 -45.91 -0.87
N GLY A 280 46.13 -46.36 -0.94
CA GLY A 280 45.64 -47.55 -0.25
C GLY A 280 46.39 -48.80 -0.67
N VAL A 281 46.56 -49.02 -1.98
CA VAL A 281 47.33 -50.15 -2.52
C VAL A 281 48.78 -50.10 -2.07
N ILE A 282 49.46 -48.95 -2.13
CA ILE A 282 50.85 -48.82 -1.67
C ILE A 282 50.98 -49.07 -0.16
N ARG A 283 50.00 -48.66 0.64
CA ARG A 283 50.07 -48.79 2.09
C ARG A 283 49.69 -50.21 2.57
N PHE A 284 48.90 -50.93 1.80
CA PHE A 284 48.36 -52.25 2.16
C PHE A 284 49.11 -53.41 1.50
N LEU A 285 49.82 -53.18 0.39
CA LEU A 285 50.95 -54.03 -0.04
C LEU A 285 52.16 -53.82 0.87
#